data_AF-A0A1H9EKL1-F1
#
_entry.id   AF-A0A1H9EKL1-F1
#
_cell.length_a   1.000
_cell.length_b   1.000
_cell.length_c   1.000
_cell.angle_alpha   90.00
_cell.angle_beta   90.00
_cell.angle_gamma   90.00
#
_symmetry.space_group_name_H-M   'P 1'
#
loop_
_entity.id
_entity.type
_entity.pdbx_description
1 polymer ?
#
loop_
_entity_poly.entity_id
_entity_poly.type
_entity_poly.pdbx_seq_one_letter_code
_entity_poly.pdbx_strand_id
1 'polypeptide(L)'
;MHSIITRTDVYGFDELNEQAQQRAVDVIRQKLSSDWWDDGDSQDVTDEMTYELAILLGNPDASEHGAADFQGIEGVVVGWWSLDRSQDLAVGGRLDRTNAPRLPWSDGISHVQLTCRFQATIVDVHVEDDCCTCEPRPPVRRAPRWTTRHVTRLRAALLRQPHLLVVVTRPARCEPLCPARIADSVTEKQCTAMEQAVRNALGDAWQAGKRQEEFKSSESYARECIAGSSFEFTKDGDLY
;
A
#
# COMPACT_ATOMS: atom_id res chain seq x y z
N MET A 1 -43.81 1.87 -45.78
CA MET A 1 -42.89 1.68 -44.64
C MET A 1 -42.89 2.97 -43.85
N HIS A 2 -43.62 3.04 -42.74
CA HIS A 2 -43.56 4.18 -41.84
C HIS A 2 -42.34 3.99 -40.93
N SER A 3 -41.34 4.86 -41.07
CA SER A 3 -40.25 4.98 -40.11
C SER A 3 -40.83 5.66 -38.87
N ILE A 4 -40.93 4.94 -37.76
CA ILE A 4 -41.25 5.53 -36.45
C ILE A 4 -39.94 6.10 -35.94
N ILE A 5 -39.75 7.41 -36.14
CA ILE A 5 -38.72 8.16 -35.43
C ILE A 5 -39.31 8.49 -34.07
N THR A 6 -39.03 7.68 -33.05
CA THR A 6 -39.23 8.07 -31.65
C THR A 6 -38.18 9.11 -31.32
N ARG A 7 -38.57 10.39 -31.38
CA ARG A 7 -37.75 11.50 -30.88
C ARG A 7 -37.83 11.45 -29.35
N THR A 8 -36.75 11.03 -28.71
CA THR A 8 -36.60 11.13 -27.25
C THR A 8 -36.17 12.55 -26.94
N ASP A 9 -36.96 13.27 -26.14
CA ASP A 9 -36.57 14.58 -25.64
C ASP A 9 -35.49 14.41 -24.56
N VAL A 10 -34.44 15.22 -24.64
CA VAL A 10 -33.30 15.23 -23.72
C VAL A 10 -33.25 16.56 -22.98
N TYR A 11 -32.79 16.51 -21.74
CA TYR A 11 -32.82 17.62 -20.78
C TYR A 11 -31.45 17.77 -20.11
N GLY A 12 -31.04 19.02 -19.88
CA GLY A 12 -29.95 19.32 -18.95
C GLY A 12 -30.38 19.09 -17.49
N PHE A 13 -29.42 18.94 -16.58
CA PHE A 13 -29.71 18.64 -15.17
C PHE A 13 -30.61 19.68 -14.49
N ASP A 14 -30.38 20.97 -14.76
CA ASP A 14 -31.16 22.08 -14.19
C ASP A 14 -32.58 22.18 -14.79
N GLU A 15 -32.86 21.47 -15.88
CA GLU A 15 -34.18 21.42 -16.52
C GLU A 15 -35.07 20.30 -15.95
N LEU A 16 -34.49 19.40 -15.15
CA LEU A 16 -35.20 18.31 -14.48
C LEU A 16 -35.94 18.81 -13.23
N ASN A 17 -37.01 18.10 -12.87
CA ASN A 17 -37.63 18.29 -11.55
C ASN A 17 -36.77 17.64 -10.44
N GLU A 18 -37.02 17.99 -9.17
CA GLU A 18 -36.21 17.51 -8.03
C GLU A 18 -36.09 15.98 -7.95
N GLN A 19 -37.16 15.24 -8.26
CA GLN A 19 -37.14 13.78 -8.23
C GLN A 19 -36.27 13.21 -9.35
N ALA A 20 -36.37 13.75 -10.56
CA ALA A 20 -35.55 13.37 -11.71
C ALA A 20 -34.09 13.79 -11.51
N GLN A 21 -33.81 14.93 -10.87
CA GLN A 21 -32.46 15.32 -10.46
C GLN A 21 -31.84 14.32 -9.48
N GLN A 22 -32.59 13.91 -8.45
CA GLN A 22 -32.09 12.90 -7.51
C GLN A 22 -31.79 11.58 -8.23
N ARG A 23 -32.68 11.15 -9.14
CA ARG A 23 -32.44 9.94 -9.94
C ARG A 23 -31.22 10.06 -10.85
N ALA A 24 -31.03 11.22 -11.50
CA ALA A 24 -29.85 11.49 -12.30
C ALA A 24 -28.56 11.39 -11.45
N VAL A 25 -28.56 11.96 -10.24
CA VAL A 25 -27.44 11.83 -9.30
C VAL A 25 -27.21 10.36 -8.94
N ASP A 26 -28.25 9.59 -8.60
CA ASP A 26 -28.10 8.18 -8.24
C ASP A 26 -27.59 7.32 -9.41
N VAL A 27 -28.02 7.59 -10.65
CA VAL A 27 -27.52 6.92 -11.86
C VAL A 27 -26.04 7.22 -12.07
N ILE A 28 -25.62 8.47 -11.92
CA ILE A 28 -24.21 8.86 -12.06
C ILE A 28 -23.37 8.22 -10.94
N ARG A 29 -23.81 8.25 -9.69
CA ARG A 29 -23.14 7.56 -8.58
C ARG A 29 -22.94 6.08 -8.86
N GLN A 30 -23.98 5.41 -9.33
CA GLN A 30 -23.90 3.99 -9.67
C GLN A 30 -22.84 3.75 -10.75
N LYS A 31 -22.80 4.58 -11.80
CA LYS A 31 -21.81 4.48 -12.87
C LYS A 31 -20.38 4.74 -12.40
N LEU A 32 -20.17 5.77 -11.57
CA LEU A 32 -18.87 6.10 -10.96
C LEU A 32 -18.36 4.99 -10.02
N SER A 33 -19.25 4.19 -9.46
CA SER A 33 -18.90 3.01 -8.66
C SER A 33 -18.77 1.71 -9.48
N SER A 34 -18.95 1.75 -10.81
CA SER A 34 -18.86 0.56 -11.66
C SER A 34 -18.21 0.85 -13.02
N ASP A 35 -19.02 1.16 -14.04
CA ASP A 35 -18.65 1.06 -15.45
C ASP A 35 -17.79 2.24 -15.90
N TRP A 36 -17.82 3.32 -15.14
CA TRP A 36 -17.02 4.53 -15.39
C TRP A 36 -15.75 4.57 -14.57
N TRP A 37 -15.54 3.61 -13.67
CA TRP A 37 -14.27 3.49 -12.96
C TRP A 37 -13.15 3.25 -13.96
N ASP A 38 -12.20 4.18 -14.01
CA ASP A 38 -11.09 4.13 -14.97
C ASP A 38 -9.71 4.11 -14.32
N ASP A 39 -8.67 4.18 -15.17
CA ASP A 39 -7.28 4.22 -14.72
C ASP A 39 -6.96 5.51 -13.94
N GLY A 40 -7.65 6.62 -14.23
CA GLY A 40 -7.50 7.88 -13.50
C GLY A 40 -8.09 7.80 -12.09
N ASP A 41 -9.26 7.18 -11.94
CA ASP A 41 -9.83 6.89 -10.61
C ASP A 41 -8.90 6.01 -9.77
N SER A 42 -8.34 4.99 -10.41
CA SER A 42 -7.36 4.09 -9.80
C SER A 42 -6.07 4.82 -9.42
N GLN A 43 -5.63 5.78 -10.24
CA GLN A 43 -4.46 6.61 -9.96
C GLN A 43 -4.71 7.53 -8.77
N ASP A 44 -5.84 8.24 -8.71
CA ASP A 44 -6.20 9.11 -7.58
C ASP A 44 -6.23 8.34 -6.25
N VAL A 45 -6.76 7.12 -6.25
CA VAL A 45 -6.72 6.24 -5.07
C VAL A 45 -5.29 5.87 -4.70
N THR A 46 -4.45 5.55 -5.70
CA THR A 46 -3.04 5.20 -5.49
C THR A 46 -2.25 6.38 -4.95
N ASP A 47 -2.51 7.59 -5.46
CA ASP A 47 -1.87 8.84 -5.04
C ASP A 47 -2.24 9.15 -3.59
N GLU A 48 -3.52 9.02 -3.22
CA GLU A 48 -3.98 9.20 -1.84
C GLU A 48 -3.33 8.20 -0.87
N MET A 49 -3.29 6.90 -1.23
CA MET A 49 -2.61 5.89 -0.41
C MET A 49 -1.12 6.18 -0.25
N THR A 50 -0.46 6.58 -1.34
CA THR A 50 0.98 6.86 -1.36
C THR A 50 1.31 8.09 -0.53
N TYR A 51 0.51 9.15 -0.67
CA TYR A 51 0.65 10.38 0.09
C TYR A 51 0.41 10.15 1.59
N GLU A 52 -0.67 9.48 1.96
CA GLU A 52 -0.96 9.19 3.36
C GLU A 52 0.14 8.32 3.99
N LEU A 53 0.62 7.30 3.27
CA LEU A 53 1.76 6.51 3.73
C LEU A 53 2.99 7.39 4.00
N ALA A 54 3.27 8.35 3.12
CA ALA A 54 4.38 9.27 3.29
C ALA A 54 4.22 10.18 4.52
N ILE A 55 3.02 10.71 4.76
CA ILE A 55 2.68 11.48 5.96
C ILE A 55 2.87 10.65 7.23
N LEU A 56 2.37 9.41 7.25
CA LEU A 56 2.47 8.50 8.39
C LEU A 56 3.92 8.13 8.71
N LEU A 57 4.73 7.89 7.68
CA LEU A 57 6.16 7.62 7.81
C LEU A 57 6.99 8.87 8.11
N GLY A 58 6.41 10.06 7.94
CA GLY A 58 7.05 11.35 8.15
C GLY A 58 8.06 11.71 7.06
N ASN A 59 7.81 11.26 5.84
CA ASN A 59 8.63 11.61 4.69
C ASN A 59 8.70 13.15 4.56
N PRO A 60 9.91 13.73 4.42
CA PRO A 60 10.09 15.18 4.43
C PRO A 60 9.37 15.87 3.25
N ASP A 61 9.41 15.25 2.07
CA ASP A 61 8.90 15.84 0.84
C ASP A 61 7.36 15.91 0.85
N ALA A 62 6.69 14.96 1.52
CA ALA A 62 5.23 14.92 1.57
C ALA A 62 4.61 16.19 2.17
N SER A 63 5.29 16.88 3.09
CA SER A 63 4.74 18.07 3.74
C SER A 63 4.58 19.29 2.83
N GLU A 64 5.22 19.28 1.65
CA GLU A 64 5.22 20.39 0.70
C GLU A 64 4.24 20.19 -0.46
N HIS A 65 3.55 19.04 -0.52
CA HIS A 65 2.71 18.62 -1.64
C HIS A 65 1.31 18.20 -1.20
N GLY A 66 0.33 18.30 -2.10
CA GLY A 66 -0.93 17.56 -1.97
C GLY A 66 -0.80 16.17 -2.59
N ALA A 67 -1.76 15.28 -2.34
CA ALA A 67 -1.73 13.91 -2.84
C ALA A 67 -1.50 13.81 -4.35
N ALA A 68 -2.18 14.64 -5.16
CA ALA A 68 -2.06 14.66 -6.62
C ALA A 68 -0.70 15.16 -7.14
N ASP A 69 0.06 15.93 -6.35
CA ASP A 69 1.34 16.50 -6.76
C ASP A 69 2.55 15.71 -6.21
N PHE A 70 2.30 14.85 -5.21
CA PHE A 70 3.33 14.11 -4.52
C PHE A 70 3.87 12.97 -5.39
N GLN A 71 5.16 13.04 -5.71
CA GLN A 71 5.82 12.08 -6.62
C GLN A 71 6.07 10.69 -6.00
N GLY A 72 5.70 10.50 -4.73
CA GLY A 72 5.93 9.28 -3.99
C GLY A 72 7.16 9.34 -3.09
N ILE A 73 7.36 8.27 -2.33
CA ILE A 73 8.50 8.11 -1.42
C ILE A 73 9.66 7.51 -2.22
N GLU A 74 10.82 8.17 -2.24
CA GLU A 74 11.99 7.66 -2.97
C GLU A 74 12.33 6.22 -2.54
N GLY A 75 12.41 5.32 -3.52
CA GLY A 75 12.73 3.91 -3.31
C GLY A 75 11.56 3.05 -2.80
N VAL A 76 10.33 3.58 -2.77
CA VAL A 76 9.11 2.85 -2.37
C VAL A 76 8.05 2.99 -3.45
N VAL A 77 7.38 1.88 -3.77
CA VAL A 77 6.37 1.80 -4.82
C VAL A 77 5.16 1.01 -4.32
N VAL A 78 3.97 1.57 -4.52
CA VAL A 78 2.71 0.84 -4.43
C VAL A 78 2.58 -0.01 -5.70
N GLY A 79 2.78 -1.32 -5.58
CA GLY A 79 2.80 -2.23 -6.72
C GLY A 79 1.42 -2.79 -7.07
N TRP A 80 0.55 -2.95 -6.07
CA TRP A 80 -0.81 -3.44 -6.26
C TRP A 80 -1.66 -3.16 -5.01
N TRP A 81 -2.96 -2.99 -5.19
CA TRP A 81 -3.92 -2.91 -4.09
C TRP A 81 -5.29 -3.46 -4.51
N SER A 82 -6.10 -3.80 -3.50
CA SER A 82 -7.51 -4.12 -3.64
C SER A 82 -8.28 -3.54 -2.45
N LEU A 83 -9.28 -2.71 -2.74
CA LEU A 83 -10.18 -2.09 -1.77
C LEU A 83 -11.37 -2.98 -1.39
N ASP A 84 -11.45 -4.17 -2.00
CA ASP A 84 -12.43 -5.20 -1.66
C ASP A 84 -12.06 -5.89 -0.33
N ARG A 85 -12.87 -6.90 0.03
CA ARG A 85 -12.86 -7.58 1.34
C ARG A 85 -11.51 -8.12 1.82
N SER A 86 -10.52 -8.24 0.94
CA SER A 86 -9.19 -8.77 1.29
C SER A 86 -8.26 -7.74 1.92
N GLN A 87 -8.56 -6.44 1.84
CA GLN A 87 -7.74 -5.36 2.42
C GLN A 87 -6.28 -5.42 1.98
N ASP A 88 -6.06 -5.53 0.68
CA ASP A 88 -4.73 -5.80 0.17
C ASP A 88 -4.04 -4.51 -0.23
N LEU A 89 -2.84 -4.29 0.33
CA LEU A 89 -1.90 -3.26 -0.13
C LEU A 89 -0.51 -3.90 -0.25
N ALA A 90 0.00 -3.95 -1.47
CA ALA A 90 1.30 -4.53 -1.80
C ALA A 90 2.29 -3.41 -2.16
N VAL A 91 3.22 -3.17 -1.24
CA VAL A 91 4.25 -2.15 -1.34
C VAL A 91 5.61 -2.83 -1.44
N GLY A 92 6.44 -2.35 -2.37
CA GLY A 92 7.83 -2.76 -2.50
C GLY A 92 8.75 -1.58 -2.26
N GLY A 93 9.92 -1.82 -1.69
CA GLY A 93 10.89 -0.75 -1.50
C GLY A 93 11.72 -0.86 -0.24
N ARG A 94 12.46 0.20 0.07
CA ARG A 94 13.34 0.30 1.24
C ARG A 94 12.94 1.52 2.07
N LEU A 95 12.67 1.30 3.35
CA LEU A 95 12.50 2.37 4.33
C LEU A 95 13.76 2.50 5.17
N ASP A 96 14.19 3.74 5.40
CA ASP A 96 15.26 4.07 6.31
C ASP A 96 14.97 5.38 7.05
N ARG A 97 15.94 5.84 7.87
CA ARG A 97 15.78 7.05 8.68
C ARG A 97 15.55 8.31 7.86
N THR A 98 15.93 8.33 6.58
CA THR A 98 15.83 9.51 5.71
C THR A 98 14.42 9.65 5.14
N ASN A 99 13.85 8.56 4.62
CA ASN A 99 12.55 8.57 3.96
C ASN A 99 11.37 8.19 4.88
N ALA A 100 11.65 7.61 6.06
CA ALA A 100 10.65 7.23 7.06
C ALA A 100 11.10 7.53 8.51
N PRO A 101 11.40 8.80 8.85
CA PRO A 101 11.97 9.17 10.15
C PRO A 101 11.02 8.94 11.34
N ARG A 102 9.70 8.82 11.14
CA ARG A 102 8.74 8.58 12.24
C ARG A 102 8.70 7.14 12.74
N LEU A 103 9.32 6.21 12.02
CA LEU A 103 9.42 4.82 12.48
C LEU A 103 10.29 4.71 13.75
N PRO A 104 10.06 3.69 14.60
CA PRO A 104 10.75 3.55 15.89
C PRO A 104 12.18 3.01 15.71
N TRP A 105 13.03 3.78 15.04
CA TRP A 105 14.42 3.44 14.77
C TRP A 105 15.19 3.27 16.08
N SER A 106 15.71 2.07 16.30
CA SER A 106 16.71 1.79 17.34
C SER A 106 18.10 1.78 16.72
N ASP A 107 19.11 2.18 17.50
CA ASP A 107 20.51 2.00 17.12
C ASP A 107 20.76 0.54 16.75
N GLY A 108 21.42 0.31 15.62
CA GLY A 108 21.61 -1.03 15.04
C GLY A 108 20.52 -1.47 14.05
N ILE A 109 19.33 -0.86 13.98
CA ILE A 109 18.42 -1.11 12.83
C ILE A 109 18.88 -0.25 11.66
N SER A 110 19.24 -0.87 10.54
CA SER A 110 19.75 -0.18 9.35
C SER A 110 18.64 0.29 8.41
N HIS A 111 17.68 -0.59 8.12
CA HIS A 111 16.57 -0.34 7.20
C HIS A 111 15.45 -1.38 7.38
N VAL A 112 14.31 -1.11 6.76
CA VAL A 112 13.24 -2.08 6.56
C VAL A 112 13.09 -2.34 5.07
N GLN A 113 13.10 -3.62 4.67
CA GLN A 113 12.82 -4.04 3.31
C GLN A 113 11.35 -4.39 3.19
N LEU A 114 10.66 -3.73 2.26
CA LEU A 114 9.32 -4.06 1.84
C LEU A 114 9.42 -4.92 0.58
N THR A 115 8.84 -6.11 0.63
CA THR A 115 8.77 -6.99 -0.54
C THR A 115 7.32 -7.13 -0.96
N CYS A 116 7.02 -6.59 -2.15
CA CYS A 116 5.76 -6.83 -2.82
C CYS A 116 5.67 -8.31 -3.22
N ARG A 117 4.68 -9.01 -2.66
CA ARG A 117 4.27 -10.34 -3.11
C ARG A 117 2.80 -10.30 -3.46
N PHE A 118 2.35 -11.18 -4.34
CA PHE A 118 0.95 -11.24 -4.78
C PHE A 118 -0.02 -10.97 -3.63
N GLN A 119 -0.66 -9.80 -3.68
CA GLN A 119 -1.67 -9.30 -2.75
C GLN A 119 -1.22 -8.94 -1.33
N ALA A 120 0.08 -8.86 -1.04
CA ALA A 120 0.56 -8.52 0.30
C ALA A 120 1.94 -7.87 0.33
N THR A 121 2.22 -7.17 1.43
CA THR A 121 3.55 -6.66 1.76
C THR A 121 4.22 -7.55 2.81
N ILE A 122 5.40 -8.09 2.48
CA ILE A 122 6.31 -8.69 3.47
C ILE A 122 7.20 -7.58 4.01
N VAL A 123 7.34 -7.54 5.34
CA VAL A 123 8.14 -6.53 6.07
C VAL A 123 9.31 -7.25 6.73
N ASP A 124 10.53 -6.95 6.28
CA ASP A 124 11.76 -7.52 6.82
C ASP A 124 12.60 -6.41 7.47
N VAL A 125 12.87 -6.54 8.78
CA VAL A 125 13.69 -5.57 9.54
C VAL A 125 15.15 -6.00 9.48
N HIS A 126 16.02 -5.13 8.95
CA HIS A 126 17.45 -5.41 8.79
C HIS A 126 18.28 -4.70 9.86
N VAL A 127 18.99 -5.49 10.65
CA VAL A 127 19.93 -5.03 11.67
C VAL A 127 21.33 -4.93 11.05
N GLU A 128 22.09 -3.91 11.44
CA GLU A 128 23.51 -3.78 11.10
C GLU A 128 24.25 -5.00 11.65
N ASP A 129 24.89 -5.76 10.75
CA ASP A 129 25.85 -6.75 11.19
C ASP A 129 27.02 -6.00 11.81
N ASP A 130 27.27 -6.19 13.11
CA ASP A 130 28.51 -5.78 13.78
C ASP A 130 29.70 -6.53 13.16
N CYS A 131 30.09 -6.12 11.95
CA CYS A 131 31.28 -6.57 11.30
C CYS A 131 32.43 -5.87 12.02
N CYS A 132 33.03 -6.56 12.99
CA CYS A 132 34.32 -6.17 13.56
C CYS A 132 35.29 -5.86 12.42
N THR A 133 35.54 -4.57 12.10
CA THR A 133 36.68 -4.14 11.29
C THR A 133 37.94 -4.28 12.13
N CYS A 134 38.35 -5.51 12.39
CA CYS A 134 39.71 -5.82 12.75
C CYS A 134 40.50 -5.97 11.44
N GLU A 135 41.63 -5.26 11.33
CA GLU A 135 42.53 -5.36 10.17
C GLU A 135 42.77 -6.82 9.73
N PRO A 136 42.83 -7.11 8.42
CA PRO A 136 42.87 -8.47 7.93
C PRO A 136 44.21 -9.15 8.25
N ARG A 137 44.20 -10.18 9.10
CA ARG A 137 45.25 -11.22 9.06
C ARG A 137 45.01 -12.16 7.86
N PRO A 138 46.08 -12.73 7.28
CA PRO A 138 46.04 -13.44 5.99
C PRO A 138 45.19 -14.73 6.06
N PRO A 139 44.75 -15.27 4.91
CA PRO A 139 43.57 -16.12 4.83
C PRO A 139 43.85 -17.51 5.43
N VAL A 140 43.05 -17.91 6.41
CA VAL A 140 43.03 -19.31 6.85
C VAL A 140 42.01 -20.08 6.00
N ARG A 141 42.53 -21.12 5.36
CA ARG A 141 41.92 -22.01 4.37
C ARG A 141 40.55 -22.60 4.77
N ARG A 142 39.63 -22.62 3.79
CA ARG A 142 38.51 -23.58 3.51
C ARG A 142 37.65 -24.13 4.67
N ALA A 143 36.40 -23.66 4.69
CA ALA A 143 35.08 -24.31 4.84
C ALA A 143 34.86 -25.47 5.85
N PRO A 144 33.64 -25.49 6.43
CA PRO A 144 32.76 -26.64 6.26
C PRO A 144 31.45 -26.27 5.54
N ARG A 145 31.19 -26.97 4.44
CA ARG A 145 29.87 -27.07 3.80
C ARG A 145 28.95 -27.87 4.73
N TRP A 146 27.85 -27.26 5.17
CA TRP A 146 26.75 -27.99 5.77
C TRP A 146 25.55 -27.98 4.82
N THR A 147 25.38 -29.09 4.12
CA THR A 147 24.12 -29.49 3.49
C THR A 147 23.18 -30.05 4.54
N THR A 148 21.94 -29.55 4.62
CA THR A 148 20.84 -30.29 5.26
C THR A 148 19.81 -30.67 4.21
N ARG A 149 19.81 -31.97 3.87
CA ARG A 149 18.66 -32.66 3.25
C ARG A 149 17.51 -32.65 4.26
N HIS A 150 16.38 -32.02 3.92
CA HIS A 150 15.03 -32.52 4.22
C HIS A 150 13.96 -31.69 3.50
N VAL A 151 13.93 -31.79 2.16
CA VAL A 151 12.90 -31.14 1.33
C VAL A 151 11.62 -31.98 1.20
N THR A 152 11.57 -33.23 1.69
CA THR A 152 10.47 -34.15 1.35
C THR A 152 9.37 -34.33 2.42
N ARG A 153 9.42 -33.67 3.59
CA ARG A 153 8.33 -33.78 4.59
C ARG A 153 7.58 -32.48 4.91
N LEU A 154 8.06 -31.32 4.47
CA LEU A 154 7.34 -30.05 4.66
C LEU A 154 6.19 -29.84 3.66
N ARG A 155 6.22 -30.50 2.48
CA ARG A 155 5.10 -30.45 1.53
C ARG A 155 3.81 -31.12 2.03
N ALA A 156 3.90 -32.10 2.94
CA ALA A 156 2.71 -32.79 3.47
C ALA A 156 2.08 -32.05 4.66
N ALA A 157 2.85 -31.27 5.41
CA ALA A 157 2.33 -30.46 6.53
C ALA A 157 1.73 -29.13 6.05
N LEU A 158 2.33 -28.49 5.04
CA LEU A 158 1.87 -27.20 4.49
C LEU A 158 0.57 -27.31 3.66
N LEU A 159 0.16 -28.51 3.24
CA LEU A 159 -1.12 -28.73 2.54
C LEU A 159 -2.31 -28.99 3.48
N ARG A 160 -2.10 -29.09 4.80
CA ARG A 160 -3.18 -29.38 5.76
C ARG A 160 -3.50 -28.27 6.75
N GLN A 161 -2.67 -27.23 6.86
CA GLN A 161 -2.93 -26.09 7.75
C GLN A 161 -2.33 -24.79 7.16
N PRO A 162 -3.14 -23.92 6.53
CA PRO A 162 -2.66 -22.66 5.94
C PRO A 162 -2.36 -21.54 6.97
N HIS A 163 -2.37 -21.83 8.27
CA HIS A 163 -2.24 -20.82 9.35
C HIS A 163 -0.99 -21.00 10.24
N LEU A 164 -0.07 -21.91 9.91
CA LEU A 164 1.10 -22.19 10.75
C LEU A 164 2.38 -21.55 10.18
N LEU A 165 2.84 -20.46 10.80
CA LEU A 165 4.14 -19.84 10.51
C LEU A 165 5.24 -20.56 11.31
N VAL A 166 6.28 -21.04 10.62
CA VAL A 166 7.47 -21.65 11.25
C VAL A 166 8.57 -20.58 11.35
N VAL A 167 8.93 -20.21 12.58
CA VAL A 167 10.05 -19.31 12.89
C VAL A 167 11.35 -20.11 12.88
N VAL A 168 12.30 -19.73 12.02
CA VAL A 168 13.67 -20.26 12.05
C VAL A 168 14.64 -19.11 12.27
N THR A 169 15.00 -18.87 13.53
CA THR A 169 16.11 -17.97 13.88
C THR A 169 17.39 -18.76 14.08
N ARG A 170 18.49 -18.32 13.45
CA ARG A 170 19.85 -18.80 13.74
C ARG A 170 20.60 -17.66 14.43
N PRO A 171 21.22 -17.87 15.60
CA PRO A 171 22.23 -16.94 16.09
C PRO A 171 23.58 -17.30 15.47
N ALA A 172 24.19 -16.36 14.74
CA ALA A 172 25.64 -16.39 14.54
C ALA A 172 26.28 -15.77 15.79
N ARG A 173 26.97 -16.59 16.61
CA ARG A 173 27.82 -16.05 17.68
C ARG A 173 29.23 -15.84 17.10
N CYS A 174 29.62 -14.59 16.89
CA CYS A 174 31.02 -14.20 16.93
C CYS A 174 31.36 -13.89 18.40
N GLU A 175 32.35 -14.57 18.97
CA GLU A 175 32.95 -14.14 20.24
C GLU A 175 33.97 -13.03 19.95
N PRO A 176 33.79 -11.78 20.43
CA PRO A 176 34.80 -10.75 20.27
C PRO A 176 35.75 -10.73 21.47
N LEU A 177 37.06 -10.71 21.19
CA LEU A 177 38.17 -10.50 22.14
C LEU A 177 38.60 -9.02 22.21
N CYS A 178 37.76 -8.10 21.76
CA CYS A 178 37.98 -6.65 21.90
C CYS A 178 37.09 -6.10 23.03
N PRO A 179 37.45 -4.99 23.69
CA PRO A 179 36.50 -4.26 24.51
C PRO A 179 35.45 -3.67 23.57
N ALA A 180 34.44 -4.46 23.26
CA ALA A 180 33.34 -4.07 22.41
C ALA A 180 32.72 -2.81 23.02
N ARG A 181 32.57 -1.75 22.23
CA ARG A 181 31.34 -0.97 22.35
C ARG A 181 30.26 -2.01 22.11
N ILE A 182 29.63 -2.48 23.19
CA ILE A 182 28.38 -3.20 23.09
C ILE A 182 27.43 -2.13 22.58
N ALA A 183 27.30 -2.02 21.25
CA ALA A 183 26.07 -1.49 20.71
C ALA A 183 25.01 -2.41 21.32
N ASP A 184 24.07 -1.85 22.08
CA ASP A 184 23.02 -2.65 22.69
C ASP A 184 22.36 -3.46 21.55
N SER A 185 22.55 -4.78 21.58
CA SER A 185 22.08 -5.65 20.51
C SER A 185 20.59 -5.42 20.32
N VAL A 186 20.16 -5.13 19.08
CA VAL A 186 18.74 -4.93 18.77
C VAL A 186 17.93 -6.11 19.29
N THR A 187 16.95 -5.81 20.14
CA THR A 187 16.08 -6.80 20.76
C THR A 187 14.98 -7.24 19.81
N GLU A 188 14.46 -8.46 20.00
CA GLU A 188 13.28 -8.95 19.28
C GLU A 188 12.09 -7.98 19.43
N LYS A 189 11.91 -7.42 20.63
CA LYS A 189 10.87 -6.42 20.91
C LYS A 189 11.00 -5.17 20.03
N GLN A 190 12.22 -4.70 19.75
CA GLN A 190 12.46 -3.55 18.87
C GLN A 190 12.15 -3.90 17.42
N CYS A 191 12.54 -5.09 16.94
CA CYS A 191 12.17 -5.55 15.60
C CYS A 191 10.65 -5.70 15.45
N THR A 192 9.96 -6.30 16.43
CA THR A 192 8.49 -6.42 16.42
C THR A 192 7.81 -5.05 16.43
N ALA A 193 8.32 -4.10 17.22
CA ALA A 193 7.77 -2.74 17.26
C ALA A 193 7.93 -2.01 15.91
N MET A 194 9.09 -2.18 15.26
CA MET A 194 9.35 -1.65 13.93
C MET A 194 8.40 -2.26 12.89
N GLU A 195 8.27 -3.59 12.86
CA GLU A 195 7.37 -4.29 11.94
C GLU A 195 5.91 -3.83 12.14
N GLN A 196 5.45 -3.75 13.40
CA GLN A 196 4.10 -3.32 13.71
C GLN A 196 3.84 -1.87 13.30
N ALA A 197 4.80 -0.97 13.49
CA ALA A 197 4.67 0.43 13.07
C ALA A 197 4.49 0.53 11.54
N VAL A 198 5.27 -0.22 10.76
CA VAL A 198 5.12 -0.29 9.30
C VAL A 198 3.78 -0.88 8.90
N ARG A 199 3.34 -1.97 9.55
CA ARG A 199 2.04 -2.60 9.26
C ARG A 199 0.87 -1.67 9.56
N ASN A 200 0.92 -0.91 10.65
CA ASN A 200 -0.09 0.09 10.98
C ASN A 200 -0.14 1.18 9.91
N ALA A 201 1.03 1.71 9.49
CA ALA A 201 1.09 2.73 8.44
C ALA A 201 0.51 2.23 7.11
N LEU A 202 0.78 0.98 6.71
CA LEU A 202 0.18 0.37 5.53
C LEU A 202 -1.35 0.21 5.67
N GLY A 203 -1.82 -0.19 6.86
CA GLY A 203 -3.26 -0.32 7.13
C GLY A 203 -3.98 1.03 7.04
N ASP A 204 -3.41 2.08 7.64
CA ASP A 204 -4.00 3.42 7.63
C ASP A 204 -3.96 4.05 6.23
N ALA A 205 -2.88 3.83 5.47
CA ALA A 205 -2.80 4.23 4.06
C ALA A 205 -3.87 3.52 3.20
N TRP A 206 -4.08 2.22 3.40
CA TRP A 206 -5.17 1.50 2.73
C TRP A 206 -6.55 2.11 3.06
N GLN A 207 -6.77 2.48 4.33
CA GLN A 207 -8.02 3.16 4.74
C GLN A 207 -8.19 4.53 4.06
N ALA A 208 -7.10 5.25 3.78
CA ALA A 208 -7.17 6.50 3.01
C ALA A 208 -7.64 6.26 1.58
N GLY A 209 -7.09 5.24 0.91
CA GLY A 209 -7.59 4.84 -0.42
C GLY A 209 -9.07 4.43 -0.39
N LYS A 210 -9.52 3.75 0.68
CA LYS A 210 -10.94 3.40 0.84
C LYS A 210 -11.83 4.65 0.97
N ARG A 211 -11.40 5.65 1.76
CA ARG A 211 -12.11 6.92 1.87
C ARG A 211 -12.17 7.66 0.53
N GLN A 212 -11.12 7.58 -0.28
CA GLN A 212 -11.09 8.21 -1.59
C GLN A 212 -12.06 7.55 -2.59
N GLU A 213 -12.16 6.22 -2.59
CA GLU A 213 -13.18 5.50 -3.36
C GLU A 213 -14.62 5.86 -2.90
N GLU A 214 -14.85 5.92 -1.58
CA GLU A 214 -16.12 6.34 -1.00
C GLU A 214 -16.47 7.79 -1.37
N PHE A 215 -15.47 8.67 -1.42
CA PHE A 215 -15.64 10.05 -1.88
C PHE A 215 -16.01 10.11 -3.36
N LYS A 216 -15.32 9.38 -4.24
CA LYS A 216 -15.64 9.34 -5.68
C LYS A 216 -17.02 8.76 -5.99
N SER A 217 -17.54 7.87 -5.15
CA SER A 217 -18.90 7.30 -5.26
C SER A 217 -19.96 8.09 -4.46
N SER A 218 -19.56 9.21 -3.85
CA SER A 218 -20.45 10.05 -3.04
C SER A 218 -21.44 10.87 -3.88
N GLU A 219 -22.50 11.34 -3.22
CA GLU A 219 -23.47 12.22 -3.85
C GLU A 219 -22.87 13.59 -4.24
N SER A 220 -22.02 14.15 -3.38
CA SER A 220 -21.35 15.42 -3.66
C SER A 220 -20.49 15.34 -4.91
N TYR A 221 -19.69 14.28 -5.05
CA TYR A 221 -18.82 14.11 -6.22
C TYR A 221 -19.64 13.89 -7.50
N ALA A 222 -20.72 13.11 -7.44
CA ALA A 222 -21.62 12.95 -8.58
C ALA A 222 -22.26 14.28 -9.02
N ARG A 223 -22.62 15.15 -8.08
CA ARG A 223 -23.15 16.49 -8.40
C ARG A 223 -22.08 17.38 -9.03
N GLU A 224 -20.84 17.34 -8.55
CA GLU A 224 -19.71 18.05 -9.16
C GLU A 224 -19.41 17.53 -10.57
N CYS A 225 -19.43 16.22 -10.77
CA CYS A 225 -19.26 15.59 -12.07
C CYS A 225 -20.34 16.02 -13.06
N ILE A 226 -21.61 16.06 -12.63
CA ILE A 226 -22.72 16.56 -13.44
C ILE A 226 -22.52 18.04 -13.79
N ALA A 227 -22.18 18.87 -12.80
CA ALA A 227 -21.99 20.31 -13.02
C ALA A 227 -20.80 20.63 -13.94
N GLY A 228 -19.75 19.81 -13.90
CA GLY A 228 -18.57 19.94 -14.76
C GLY A 228 -18.72 19.31 -16.15
N SER A 229 -19.82 18.61 -16.42
CA SER A 229 -20.04 17.84 -17.64
C SER A 229 -21.22 18.37 -18.45
N SER A 230 -21.35 17.89 -19.69
CA SER A 230 -22.50 18.18 -20.58
C SER A 230 -23.46 17.00 -20.66
N PHE A 231 -23.69 16.31 -19.52
CA PHE A 231 -24.59 15.16 -19.49
C PHE A 231 -26.02 15.56 -19.82
N GLU A 232 -26.64 14.74 -20.65
CA GLU A 232 -28.04 14.86 -21.04
C GLU A 232 -28.84 13.73 -20.40
N PHE A 233 -30.04 14.05 -19.94
CA PHE A 233 -30.91 13.12 -19.23
C PHE A 233 -32.25 13.03 -19.92
N THR A 234 -32.90 11.89 -19.79
CA THR A 234 -34.34 11.75 -20.04
C THR A 234 -35.13 12.54 -19.00
N LYS A 235 -36.42 12.79 -19.28
CA LYS A 235 -37.33 13.49 -18.36
C LYS A 235 -37.41 12.86 -16.95
N ASP A 236 -37.20 11.54 -16.87
CA ASP A 236 -37.27 10.79 -15.62
C ASP A 236 -35.93 10.78 -14.86
N GLY A 237 -34.87 11.37 -15.43
CA GLY A 237 -33.53 11.46 -14.83
C GLY A 237 -32.59 10.31 -15.21
N ASP A 238 -32.96 9.44 -16.14
CA ASP A 238 -32.01 8.44 -16.67
C ASP A 238 -31.03 9.11 -17.64
N LEU A 239 -29.75 8.74 -17.59
CA LEU A 239 -28.71 9.24 -18.49
C LEU A 239 -28.99 8.82 -19.95
N TYR A 240 -28.89 9.76 -20.89
CA TYR A 240 -29.11 9.54 -22.32
C TYR A 240 -27.83 9.16 -23.08
#